data_AF-A0A945U0D1-F1
#
_entry.id   AF-A0A945U0D1-F1
#
_cell.length_a   1.000
_cell.length_b   1.000
_cell.length_c   1.000
_cell.angle_alpha   90.00
_cell.angle_beta   90.00
_cell.angle_gamma   90.00
#
_symmetry.space_group_name_H-M   'P 1'
#
loop_
_entity.id
_entity.type
_entity.pdbx_description
1 polymer ?
#
loop_
_entity_poly.entity_id
_entity_poly.type
_entity_poly.pdbx_seq_one_letter_code
_entity_poly.pdbx_strand_id
1 'polypeptide(L)'
;ERVRHSRKMVLEFLGSGVDLSQAEELGQWMEFYGSKPERYDQYEMPAVRMGEAPKIQDNLFIRDYDQCVLCYKCVSACGDDAQHTYAIAVSGRGFGARISTEYDTALPDSACVYCGNCISVCPTGAIQFKTEYDLREADDWRPDDQDVTRTVCSYCGVGCNLELHTQDEKIIKVTSPADHSVTNGHLCIKGRFGWKYVQPD
;
A
#
# COMPACT_ATOMS: atom_id res chain seq x y z
N GLU A 1 -19.66 7.77 -24.03
CA GLU A 1 -18.43 8.08 -24.81
C GLU A 1 -17.38 8.90 -24.08
N ARG A 2 -17.50 10.24 -23.95
CA ARG A 2 -16.40 11.09 -23.42
C ARG A 2 -15.85 10.65 -22.06
N VAL A 3 -16.71 10.33 -21.10
CA VAL A 3 -16.29 9.87 -19.76
C VAL A 3 -15.51 8.56 -19.82
N ARG A 4 -15.96 7.58 -20.61
CA ARG A 4 -15.25 6.30 -20.78
C ARG A 4 -13.87 6.52 -21.38
N HIS A 5 -13.78 7.38 -22.40
CA HIS A 5 -12.50 7.72 -23.02
C HIS A 5 -11.53 8.40 -22.04
N SER A 6 -12.00 9.37 -21.25
CA SER A 6 -11.16 10.02 -20.24
C SER A 6 -10.67 9.05 -19.17
N ARG A 7 -11.54 8.17 -18.63
CA ARG A 7 -11.14 7.15 -17.63
C ARG A 7 -10.12 6.16 -18.20
N LYS A 8 -10.34 5.70 -19.43
CA LYS A 8 -9.39 4.87 -20.16
C LYS A 8 -8.03 5.56 -20.27
N MET A 9 -7.98 6.81 -20.73
CA MET A 9 -6.71 7.54 -20.88
C MET A 9 -5.97 7.70 -19.55
N VAL A 10 -6.67 8.01 -18.46
CA VAL A 10 -6.04 8.13 -17.13
C VAL A 10 -5.38 6.80 -16.74
N LEU A 11 -6.07 5.68 -16.90
CA LEU A 11 -5.52 4.35 -16.59
C LEU A 11 -4.32 4.01 -17.48
N GLU A 12 -4.35 4.38 -18.76
CA GLU A 12 -3.21 4.20 -19.67
C GLU A 12 -1.99 5.02 -19.24
N PHE A 13 -2.19 6.27 -18.79
CA PHE A 13 -1.10 7.09 -18.26
C PHE A 13 -0.55 6.57 -16.94
N LEU A 14 -1.40 6.06 -16.05
CA LEU A 14 -0.94 5.43 -14.81
C LEU A 14 -0.13 4.17 -15.12
N GLY A 15 -0.65 3.26 -15.96
CA GLY A 15 0.00 1.99 -16.28
C GLY A 15 1.22 2.10 -17.18
N SER A 16 1.41 3.23 -17.88
CA SER A 16 2.66 3.52 -18.59
C SER A 16 3.72 4.16 -17.69
N GLY A 17 3.30 4.65 -16.52
CA GLY A 17 4.12 5.38 -15.57
C GLY A 17 4.87 4.52 -14.58
N VAL A 18 4.23 3.46 -14.10
CA VAL A 18 4.64 2.66 -12.94
C VAL A 18 4.25 1.20 -13.12
N ASP A 19 4.85 0.31 -12.33
CA ASP A 19 4.40 -1.08 -12.27
C ASP A 19 3.05 -1.18 -11.54
N LEU A 20 2.04 -1.71 -12.22
CA LEU A 20 0.70 -1.95 -11.69
C LEU A 20 0.38 -3.43 -11.51
N SER A 21 1.38 -4.32 -11.59
CA SER A 21 1.22 -5.77 -11.48
C SER A 21 0.51 -6.21 -10.19
N GLN A 22 0.66 -5.45 -9.10
CA GLN A 22 0.05 -5.73 -7.80
C GLN A 22 -1.25 -4.94 -7.54
N ALA A 23 -1.66 -4.06 -8.47
CA ALA A 23 -2.80 -3.16 -8.30
C ALA A 23 -4.10 -3.81 -8.80
N GLU A 24 -4.62 -4.80 -8.07
CA GLU A 24 -5.77 -5.62 -8.50
C GLU A 24 -6.98 -4.80 -8.96
N GLU A 25 -7.43 -3.83 -8.14
CA GLU A 25 -8.58 -2.98 -8.47
C GLU A 25 -8.33 -2.14 -9.73
N LEU A 26 -7.13 -1.57 -9.87
CA LEU A 26 -6.77 -0.82 -11.08
C LEU A 26 -6.72 -1.74 -12.30
N GLY A 27 -6.23 -2.97 -12.15
CA GLY A 27 -6.25 -4.00 -13.19
C GLY A 27 -7.66 -4.31 -13.70
N GLN A 28 -8.61 -4.51 -12.77
CA GLN A 28 -10.03 -4.71 -13.12
C GLN A 28 -10.60 -3.51 -13.89
N TRP A 29 -10.28 -2.28 -13.47
CA TRP A 29 -10.72 -1.08 -14.20
C TRP A 29 -10.05 -0.97 -15.58
N MET A 30 -8.76 -1.32 -15.68
CA MET A 30 -8.04 -1.32 -16.94
C MET A 30 -8.67 -2.26 -17.95
N GLU A 31 -9.02 -3.48 -17.52
CA GLU A 31 -9.76 -4.46 -18.32
C GLU A 31 -11.14 -3.92 -18.72
N PHE A 32 -11.93 -3.42 -17.76
CA PHE A 32 -13.28 -2.91 -18.01
C PHE A 32 -13.32 -1.76 -19.04
N TYR A 33 -12.33 -0.87 -19.01
CA TYR A 33 -12.21 0.24 -19.96
C TYR A 33 -11.42 -0.11 -21.22
N GLY A 34 -10.84 -1.32 -21.31
CA GLY A 34 -9.99 -1.75 -22.43
C GLY A 34 -8.76 -0.84 -22.59
N SER A 35 -8.13 -0.49 -21.48
CA SER A 35 -6.97 0.38 -21.39
C SER A 35 -5.73 -0.33 -21.93
N LYS A 36 -4.91 0.39 -22.71
CA LYS A 36 -3.69 -0.13 -23.36
C LYS A 36 -2.48 0.78 -23.07
N PRO A 37 -1.86 0.65 -21.89
CA PRO A 37 -0.68 1.44 -21.53
C PRO A 37 0.47 1.32 -22.55
N GLU A 38 0.63 0.14 -23.15
CA GLU A 38 1.68 -0.20 -24.13
C GLU A 38 1.67 0.70 -25.37
N ARG A 39 0.58 1.44 -25.61
CA ARG A 39 0.52 2.48 -26.65
C ARG A 39 1.57 3.59 -26.43
N TYR A 40 2.08 3.75 -25.22
CA TYR A 40 3.04 4.78 -24.87
C TYR A 40 4.49 4.28 -24.84
N ASP A 41 4.74 2.98 -24.98
CA ASP A 41 6.09 2.37 -24.94
C ASP A 41 7.00 2.87 -26.08
N GLN A 42 6.41 3.30 -27.18
CA GLN A 42 7.10 3.85 -28.36
C GLN A 42 7.77 5.20 -28.12
N TYR A 43 7.37 5.92 -27.08
CA TYR A 43 8.07 7.11 -26.66
C TYR A 43 9.19 6.62 -25.75
N GLU A 44 10.45 6.73 -26.17
CA GLU A 44 11.65 6.57 -25.32
C GLU A 44 11.74 7.67 -24.23
N MET A 45 10.60 8.12 -23.73
CA MET A 45 10.49 8.59 -22.38
C MET A 45 10.22 7.32 -21.58
N PRO A 46 11.23 6.66 -21.00
CA PRO A 46 10.88 5.85 -19.85
C PRO A 46 10.12 6.84 -18.97
N ALA A 47 8.84 6.59 -18.70
CA ALA A 47 8.37 7.00 -17.40
C ALA A 47 9.40 6.35 -16.49
N VAL A 48 10.32 7.16 -15.98
CA VAL A 48 11.44 6.66 -15.22
C VAL A 48 10.73 6.10 -14.00
N ARG A 49 10.47 4.78 -14.02
CA ARG A 49 10.55 3.95 -12.84
C ARG A 49 11.68 4.59 -12.08
N MET A 50 11.41 5.10 -10.88
CA MET A 50 12.42 5.75 -10.06
C MET A 50 13.70 4.91 -10.07
N GLY A 51 13.57 3.59 -10.29
CA GLY A 51 14.69 2.67 -10.46
C GLY A 51 15.40 2.53 -9.13
N GLU A 52 14.67 2.89 -8.07
CA GLU A 52 15.06 2.78 -6.70
C GLU A 52 14.68 1.37 -6.27
N ALA A 53 15.63 0.67 -5.67
CA ALA A 53 15.31 -0.57 -5.01
C ALA A 53 14.25 -0.33 -3.91
N PRO A 54 13.38 -1.31 -3.65
CA PRO A 54 12.43 -1.23 -2.54
C PRO A 54 13.13 -0.85 -1.24
N LYS A 55 12.59 0.15 -0.54
CA LYS A 55 13.14 0.60 0.75
C LYS A 55 12.69 -0.37 1.84
N ILE A 56 13.62 -1.21 2.30
CA ILE A 56 13.47 -2.12 3.44
C ILE A 56 14.14 -1.48 4.66
N GLN A 57 13.36 -1.02 5.63
CA GLN A 57 13.88 -0.30 6.82
C GLN A 57 13.52 -0.96 8.14
N ASP A 58 12.60 -1.93 8.10
CA ASP A 58 12.13 -2.72 9.23
C ASP A 58 11.54 -4.06 8.73
N ASN A 59 11.00 -4.86 9.65
CA ASN A 59 10.37 -6.15 9.37
C ASN A 59 8.82 -6.08 9.39
N LEU A 60 8.23 -4.90 9.21
CA LEU A 60 6.79 -4.65 9.24
C LEU A 60 6.25 -4.36 7.84
N PHE A 61 6.85 -3.45 7.10
CA PHE A 61 6.39 -3.07 5.76
C PHE A 61 7.49 -2.57 4.82
N ILE A 62 7.19 -2.63 3.53
CA ILE A 62 8.08 -2.22 2.42
C ILE A 62 7.51 -1.01 1.72
N ARG A 63 8.41 -0.17 1.20
CA ARG A 63 8.07 0.93 0.29
C ARG A 63 8.74 0.70 -1.06
N ASP A 64 7.94 0.34 -2.06
CA ASP A 64 8.36 0.21 -3.45
C ASP A 64 7.72 1.33 -4.28
N TYR A 65 8.48 2.39 -4.52
CA TYR A 65 7.94 3.56 -5.20
C TYR A 65 7.87 3.41 -6.72
N ASP A 66 8.42 2.35 -7.31
CA ASP A 66 8.21 2.02 -8.72
C ASP A 66 6.75 1.59 -9.01
N GLN A 67 5.98 1.28 -7.96
CA GLN A 67 4.55 1.01 -8.02
C GLN A 67 3.68 2.23 -7.62
N CYS A 68 4.28 3.38 -7.31
CA CYS A 68 3.55 4.52 -6.74
C CYS A 68 2.89 5.43 -7.78
N VAL A 69 1.57 5.40 -7.87
CA VAL A 69 0.79 6.30 -8.77
C VAL A 69 0.62 7.73 -8.25
N LEU A 70 1.32 8.12 -7.17
CA LEU A 70 1.22 9.46 -6.55
C LEU A 70 -0.23 9.91 -6.24
N CYS A 71 -1.09 9.00 -5.79
CA CYS A 71 -2.48 9.31 -5.43
C CYS A 71 -2.65 10.07 -4.11
N TYR A 72 -1.56 10.24 -3.36
CA TYR A 72 -1.49 10.93 -2.06
C TYR A 72 -2.33 10.36 -0.90
N LYS A 73 -3.07 9.27 -1.10
CA LYS A 73 -3.85 8.60 -0.04
C LYS A 73 -3.00 8.30 1.20
N CYS A 74 -1.77 7.83 1.02
CA CYS A 74 -0.85 7.55 2.13
C CYS A 74 -0.43 8.81 2.91
N VAL A 75 -0.26 9.93 2.22
CA VAL A 75 0.07 11.23 2.83
C VAL A 75 -1.12 11.71 3.65
N SER A 76 -2.34 11.67 3.10
CA SER A 76 -3.56 12.04 3.83
C SER A 76 -3.78 11.16 5.06
N ALA A 77 -3.61 9.84 4.94
CA ALA A 77 -3.70 8.91 6.07
C ALA A 77 -2.64 9.16 7.14
N CYS A 78 -1.42 9.56 6.76
CA CYS A 78 -0.38 9.93 7.72
C CYS A 78 -0.64 11.29 8.40
N GLY A 79 -1.31 12.19 7.68
CA GLY A 79 -1.74 13.51 8.15
C GLY A 79 -3.20 13.50 8.61
N ASP A 80 -4.01 14.32 7.95
CA ASP A 80 -5.32 14.77 8.42
C ASP A 80 -6.38 13.67 8.52
N ASP A 81 -6.26 12.58 7.76
CA ASP A 81 -7.34 11.58 7.68
C ASP A 81 -7.29 10.55 8.81
N ALA A 82 -6.14 10.33 9.46
CA ALA A 82 -6.05 9.31 10.52
C ALA A 82 -5.03 9.62 11.62
N GLN A 83 -3.76 9.83 11.26
CA GLN A 83 -2.68 9.73 12.24
C GLN A 83 -2.20 11.08 12.80
N HIS A 84 -2.35 12.18 12.05
CA HIS A 84 -1.83 13.51 12.38
C HIS A 84 -0.34 13.54 12.76
N THR A 85 0.46 12.64 12.18
CA THR A 85 1.91 12.58 12.41
C THR A 85 2.69 13.28 11.30
N TYR A 86 2.16 13.29 10.06
CA TYR A 86 2.78 13.95 8.91
C TYR A 86 4.23 13.49 8.63
N ALA A 87 4.54 12.22 8.91
CA ALA A 87 5.88 11.63 8.73
C ALA A 87 6.26 11.42 7.26
N ILE A 88 5.30 11.48 6.34
CA ILE A 88 5.54 11.37 4.90
C ILE A 88 4.78 12.47 4.15
N ALA A 89 5.42 13.01 3.13
CA ALA A 89 4.87 14.05 2.25
C ALA A 89 5.37 13.86 0.81
N VAL A 90 4.87 14.68 -0.10
CA VAL A 90 5.37 14.74 -1.47
C VAL A 90 6.66 15.57 -1.50
N SER A 91 7.70 15.02 -2.10
CA SER A 91 8.97 15.68 -2.36
C SER A 91 9.26 15.67 -3.86
N GLY A 92 9.99 16.67 -4.35
CA GLY A 92 10.28 16.83 -5.77
C GLY A 92 9.15 17.48 -6.59
N ARG A 93 9.23 17.38 -7.92
CA ARG A 93 8.27 17.97 -8.85
C ARG A 93 8.28 17.23 -10.20
N GLY A 94 7.16 17.31 -10.93
CA GLY A 94 7.02 16.66 -12.24
C GLY A 94 7.29 15.15 -12.13
N PHE A 95 8.05 14.59 -13.06
CA PHE A 95 8.43 13.17 -13.03
C PHE A 95 9.35 12.79 -11.87
N GLY A 96 9.98 13.75 -11.19
CA GLY A 96 10.79 13.50 -9.99
C GLY A 96 10.00 13.59 -8.68
N ALA A 97 8.67 13.66 -8.73
CA ALA A 97 7.84 13.69 -7.53
C ALA A 97 7.78 12.30 -6.87
N ARG A 98 8.00 12.22 -5.56
CA ARG A 98 7.96 10.98 -4.78
C ARG A 98 7.43 11.20 -3.37
N ILE A 99 6.97 10.13 -2.74
CA ILE A 99 6.64 10.15 -1.31
C ILE A 99 7.93 10.02 -0.50
N SER A 100 8.17 10.94 0.41
CA SER A 100 9.40 11.00 1.21
C SER A 100 9.10 11.38 2.64
N THR A 101 9.95 10.94 3.55
CA THR A 101 10.09 11.49 4.91
C THR A 101 10.77 12.86 4.86
N GLU A 102 10.78 13.57 5.98
CA GLU A 102 11.60 14.78 6.13
C GLU A 102 13.06 14.48 5.79
N TYR A 103 13.65 15.32 4.92
CA TYR A 103 15.03 15.19 4.45
C TYR A 103 15.40 13.80 3.85
N ASP A 104 14.43 12.99 3.42
CA ASP A 104 14.61 11.60 2.97
C ASP A 104 15.34 10.70 4.00
N THR A 105 15.14 10.98 5.29
CA THR A 105 15.68 10.16 6.38
C THR A 105 15.00 8.79 6.46
N ALA A 106 15.63 7.81 7.12
CA ALA A 106 15.00 6.52 7.34
C ALA A 106 13.79 6.63 8.28
N LEU A 107 12.77 5.76 8.13
CA LEU A 107 11.58 5.78 9.01
C LEU A 107 11.90 5.72 10.51
N PRO A 108 12.94 4.98 10.98
CA PRO A 108 13.32 5.00 12.40
C PRO A 108 13.82 6.35 12.89
N ASP A 109 14.36 7.14 11.98
CA ASP A 109 14.92 8.47 12.23
C ASP A 109 13.94 9.59 11.86
N SER A 110 12.69 9.25 11.50
CA SER A 110 11.63 10.20 11.17
C SER A 110 10.55 10.26 12.24
N ALA A 111 9.55 11.14 12.05
CA ALA A 111 8.38 11.19 12.92
C ALA A 111 7.48 9.93 12.88
N CYS A 112 7.78 8.92 12.04
CA CYS A 112 6.93 7.75 11.85
C CYS A 112 6.70 6.94 13.14
N VAL A 113 5.44 6.66 13.45
CA VAL A 113 5.03 5.83 14.61
C VAL A 113 4.61 4.41 14.21
N TYR A 114 4.87 4.00 12.96
CA TYR A 114 4.61 2.65 12.45
C TYR A 114 3.16 2.15 12.59
N CYS A 115 2.16 3.04 12.49
CA CYS A 115 0.75 2.63 12.58
C CYS A 115 0.27 1.81 11.38
N GLY A 116 0.92 1.97 10.21
CA GLY A 116 0.60 1.24 8.99
C GLY A 116 -0.70 1.68 8.31
N ASN A 117 -1.31 2.82 8.69
CA ASN A 117 -2.51 3.33 8.02
C ASN A 117 -2.23 3.80 6.57
N CYS A 118 -0.97 4.09 6.24
CA CYS A 118 -0.55 4.34 4.86
C CYS A 118 -0.63 3.07 3.98
N ILE A 119 -0.38 1.89 4.56
CA ILE A 119 -0.46 0.59 3.87
C ILE A 119 -1.92 0.28 3.54
N SER A 120 -2.83 0.48 4.51
CA SER A 120 -4.26 0.15 4.33
C SER A 120 -4.97 0.96 3.24
N VAL A 121 -4.38 2.06 2.79
CA VAL A 121 -4.96 2.94 1.76
C VAL A 121 -4.19 2.92 0.44
N CYS A 122 -3.06 2.19 0.38
CA CYS A 122 -2.26 2.11 -0.84
C CYS A 122 -2.96 1.24 -1.89
N PRO A 123 -3.30 1.77 -3.08
CA PRO A 123 -4.05 1.01 -4.07
C PRO A 123 -3.17 0.13 -4.99
N THR A 124 -1.84 0.21 -4.88
CA THR A 124 -0.93 -0.35 -5.90
C THR A 124 0.13 -1.30 -5.37
N GLY A 125 0.25 -1.47 -4.06
CA GLY A 125 1.37 -2.21 -3.46
C GLY A 125 2.62 -1.36 -3.17
N ALA A 126 2.62 -0.08 -3.55
CA ALA A 126 3.77 0.80 -3.32
C ALA A 126 4.18 0.97 -1.85
N ILE A 127 3.23 0.78 -0.93
CA ILE A 127 3.50 0.58 0.49
C ILE A 127 2.68 -0.64 0.91
N GLN A 128 3.35 -1.74 1.27
CA GLN A 128 2.71 -3.03 1.51
C GLN A 128 3.34 -3.77 2.70
N PHE A 129 2.63 -4.75 3.26
CA PHE A 129 3.15 -5.58 4.35
C PHE A 129 4.41 -6.33 3.91
N LYS A 130 5.41 -6.42 4.80
CA LYS A 130 6.67 -7.14 4.50
C LYS A 130 6.43 -8.59 4.14
N THR A 131 5.54 -9.25 4.89
CA THR A 131 5.11 -10.63 4.67
C THR A 131 4.41 -10.83 3.33
N GLU A 132 3.55 -9.89 2.93
CA GLU A 132 2.92 -9.94 1.60
C GLU A 132 3.96 -9.78 0.49
N TYR A 133 4.87 -8.81 0.63
CA TYR A 133 5.97 -8.61 -0.31
C TYR A 133 6.86 -9.87 -0.43
N ASP A 134 7.26 -10.46 0.70
CA ASP A 134 8.13 -11.63 0.72
C ASP A 134 7.49 -12.86 0.08
N LEU A 135 6.20 -13.09 0.32
CA LEU A 135 5.47 -14.17 -0.31
C LEU A 135 5.36 -13.96 -1.82
N ARG A 136 5.22 -12.72 -2.30
CA ARG A 136 5.22 -12.42 -3.73
C ARG A 136 6.59 -12.67 -4.37
N GLU A 137 7.68 -12.25 -3.72
CA GLU A 137 9.05 -12.52 -4.19
C GLU A 137 9.38 -14.02 -4.21
N ALA A 138 8.76 -14.80 -3.31
CA ALA A 138 8.89 -16.25 -3.27
C ALA A 138 7.95 -17.01 -4.22
N ASP A 139 7.12 -16.31 -5.01
CA ASP A 139 6.06 -16.90 -5.84
C ASP A 139 5.08 -17.77 -5.03
N ASP A 140 4.86 -17.39 -3.76
CA ASP A 140 4.07 -18.12 -2.77
C ASP A 140 2.84 -17.31 -2.30
N TRP A 141 2.60 -16.12 -2.87
CA TRP A 141 1.44 -15.30 -2.56
C TRP A 141 0.18 -15.84 -3.25
N ARG A 142 -0.71 -16.47 -2.49
CA ARG A 142 -1.94 -17.11 -3.01
C ARG A 142 -3.20 -16.48 -2.41
N PRO A 143 -3.67 -15.34 -2.93
CA PRO A 143 -4.80 -14.61 -2.35
C PRO A 143 -6.09 -15.44 -2.36
N ASP A 144 -6.28 -16.32 -3.34
CA ASP A 144 -7.45 -17.20 -3.44
C ASP A 144 -7.48 -18.30 -2.37
N ASP A 145 -6.33 -18.62 -1.76
CA ASP A 145 -6.19 -19.62 -0.70
C ASP A 145 -6.22 -18.98 0.71
N GLN A 146 -6.42 -17.66 0.80
CA GLN A 146 -6.37 -16.95 2.07
C GLN A 146 -7.74 -16.93 2.76
N ASP A 147 -7.71 -17.23 4.06
CA ASP A 147 -8.88 -17.05 4.93
C ASP A 147 -8.81 -15.70 5.64
N VAL A 148 -9.96 -15.04 5.77
CA VAL A 148 -10.10 -13.79 6.54
C VAL A 148 -10.97 -14.03 7.76
N THR A 149 -10.34 -14.02 8.94
CA THR A 149 -11.04 -14.18 10.22
C THR A 149 -11.19 -12.85 10.93
N ARG A 150 -12.43 -12.45 11.23
CA ARG A 150 -12.71 -11.24 12.00
C ARG A 150 -12.62 -11.50 13.51
N THR A 151 -11.89 -10.67 14.22
CA THR A 151 -11.73 -10.75 15.68
C THR A 151 -11.58 -9.37 16.31
N VAL A 152 -11.39 -9.30 17.62
CA VAL A 152 -11.21 -8.06 18.37
C VAL A 152 -9.77 -7.99 18.91
N CYS A 153 -9.13 -6.84 18.74
CA CYS A 153 -7.81 -6.55 19.27
C CYS A 153 -7.79 -6.57 20.80
N SER A 154 -6.89 -7.36 21.39
CA SER A 154 -6.75 -7.54 22.84
C SER A 154 -5.72 -6.62 23.51
N TYR A 155 -5.07 -5.73 22.75
CA TYR A 155 -3.95 -4.93 23.27
C TYR A 155 -4.34 -3.81 24.23
N CYS A 156 -5.55 -3.26 24.11
CA CYS A 156 -6.05 -2.20 24.98
C CYS A 156 -7.59 -2.21 24.99
N GLY A 157 -8.20 -1.36 25.83
CA GLY A 157 -9.64 -1.30 26.00
C GLY A 157 -10.44 -0.69 24.84
N VAL A 158 -9.80 -0.28 23.74
CA VAL A 158 -10.51 0.28 22.56
C VAL A 158 -11.33 -0.79 21.85
N GLY A 159 -10.83 -2.02 21.78
CA GLY A 159 -11.53 -3.12 21.12
C GLY A 159 -11.65 -2.96 19.60
N CYS A 160 -10.56 -2.56 18.93
CA CYS A 160 -10.56 -2.43 17.47
C CYS A 160 -10.87 -3.78 16.80
N ASN A 161 -11.74 -3.81 15.79
CA ASN A 161 -11.93 -5.01 14.98
C ASN A 161 -10.73 -5.23 14.07
N LEU A 162 -10.27 -6.48 14.03
CA LEU A 162 -9.18 -6.96 13.19
C LEU A 162 -9.75 -7.93 12.17
N GLU A 163 -9.19 -7.89 10.96
CA GLU A 163 -9.33 -8.92 9.94
C GLU A 163 -7.98 -9.59 9.79
N LEU A 164 -7.87 -10.80 10.31
CA LEU A 164 -6.65 -11.62 10.22
C LEU A 164 -6.69 -12.35 8.88
N HIS A 165 -5.73 -12.05 8.01
CA HIS A 165 -5.53 -12.76 6.75
C HIS A 165 -4.55 -13.89 7.03
N THR A 166 -4.96 -15.12 6.75
CA THR A 166 -4.15 -16.32 6.99
C THR A 166 -3.91 -17.11 5.72
N GLN A 167 -2.69 -17.60 5.54
CA GLN A 167 -2.28 -18.54 4.49
C GLN A 167 -1.45 -19.64 5.16
N ASP A 168 -1.72 -20.91 4.85
CA ASP A 168 -1.01 -22.06 5.45
C ASP A 168 -0.99 -22.02 6.99
N GLU A 169 -2.14 -21.69 7.60
CA GLU A 169 -2.31 -21.52 9.06
C GLU A 169 -1.43 -20.42 9.68
N LYS A 170 -0.76 -19.59 8.87
CA LYS A 170 0.05 -18.45 9.31
C LYS A 170 -0.67 -17.15 9.06
N ILE A 171 -0.60 -16.22 10.02
CA ILE A 171 -1.10 -14.86 9.82
C ILE A 171 -0.08 -14.15 8.93
N ILE A 172 -0.56 -13.65 7.79
CA ILE A 172 0.30 -12.98 6.82
C ILE A 172 0.08 -11.47 6.84
N LYS A 173 -1.11 -10.97 7.18
CA LYS A 173 -1.36 -9.55 7.39
C LYS A 173 -2.60 -9.32 8.23
N VAL A 174 -2.75 -8.09 8.76
CA VAL A 174 -3.93 -7.69 9.51
C VAL A 174 -4.50 -6.38 8.98
N THR A 175 -5.74 -6.44 8.49
CA THR A 175 -6.52 -5.28 8.10
C THR A 175 -7.60 -4.99 9.15
N SER A 176 -8.41 -3.98 8.89
CA SER A 176 -9.58 -3.69 9.70
C SER A 176 -10.68 -3.13 8.80
N PRO A 177 -11.94 -3.51 9.03
CA PRO A 177 -13.07 -3.07 8.23
C PRO A 177 -13.26 -1.55 8.31
N ALA A 178 -13.29 -0.89 7.16
CA ALA A 178 -13.43 0.56 7.06
C ALA A 178 -14.80 1.08 7.53
N ASP A 179 -15.83 0.23 7.51
CA ASP A 179 -17.21 0.53 7.89
C ASP A 179 -17.51 0.28 9.38
N HIS A 180 -16.49 -0.03 10.19
CA HIS A 180 -16.71 -0.37 11.60
C HIS A 180 -16.62 0.83 12.54
N SER A 181 -17.63 0.98 13.40
CA SER A 181 -17.87 2.15 14.25
C SER A 181 -16.78 2.50 15.28
N VAL A 182 -15.92 1.54 15.63
CA VAL A 182 -14.89 1.76 16.67
C VAL A 182 -13.67 2.51 16.13
N THR A 183 -13.21 2.17 14.92
CA THR A 183 -11.95 2.72 14.38
C THR A 183 -11.99 3.07 12.88
N ASN A 184 -13.07 2.76 12.18
CA ASN A 184 -13.21 2.99 10.74
C ASN A 184 -12.01 2.44 9.91
N GLY A 185 -11.51 1.26 10.27
CA GLY A 185 -10.37 0.60 9.59
C GLY A 185 -8.98 1.05 10.07
N HIS A 186 -8.88 2.09 10.89
CA HIS A 186 -7.60 2.57 11.41
C HIS A 186 -7.11 1.72 12.58
N LEU A 187 -5.83 1.33 12.54
CA LEU A 187 -5.21 0.60 13.63
C LEU A 187 -3.92 1.32 14.05
N CYS A 188 -3.55 1.15 15.31
CA CYS A 188 -2.21 1.46 15.77
C CYS A 188 -1.25 0.31 15.42
N ILE A 189 0.05 0.53 15.63
CA ILE A 189 1.10 -0.48 15.42
C ILE A 189 0.78 -1.84 16.06
N LYS A 190 0.18 -1.85 17.25
CA LYS A 190 -0.15 -3.08 17.98
C LYS A 190 -1.28 -3.86 17.30
N GLY A 191 -2.33 -3.17 16.83
CA GLY A 191 -3.41 -3.83 16.10
C GLY A 191 -2.96 -4.33 14.73
N ARG A 192 -2.09 -3.56 14.06
CA ARG A 192 -1.64 -3.84 12.68
C ARG A 192 -0.57 -4.94 12.61
N PHE A 193 0.38 -4.92 13.54
CA PHE A 193 1.58 -5.76 13.49
C PHE A 193 1.84 -6.56 14.76
N GLY A 194 1.07 -6.33 15.81
CA GLY A 194 1.31 -6.95 17.11
C GLY A 194 1.11 -8.47 17.09
N TRP A 195 0.30 -9.01 16.18
CA TRP A 195 0.02 -10.45 16.08
C TRP A 195 1.26 -11.36 16.02
N LYS A 196 2.45 -10.85 15.67
CA LYS A 196 3.70 -11.63 15.66
C LYS A 196 4.01 -12.36 16.97
N TYR A 197 3.53 -11.91 18.14
CA TYR A 197 3.77 -12.66 19.40
C TYR A 197 3.07 -14.03 19.45
N VAL A 198 2.01 -14.26 18.67
CA VAL A 198 1.35 -15.58 18.58
C VAL A 198 2.01 -16.48 17.54
N GLN A 199 2.91 -15.92 16.72
CA GLN A 199 3.68 -16.61 15.68
C GLN A 199 5.15 -16.17 15.76
N PRO A 200 5.85 -16.56 16.83
CA PRO A 200 7.27 -16.30 16.94
C PRO A 200 8.02 -17.06 15.83
N ASP A 201 9.06 -16.41 15.29
CA ASP A 201 9.94 -16.94 14.24
C ASP A 201 10.57 -18.30 14.59
#